data_AF-A0A1J4JXU3-F1
#
_entry.id   AF-A0A1J4JXU3-F1
#
_cell.length_a   1.000
_cell.length_b   1.000
_cell.length_c   1.000
_cell.angle_alpha   90.00
_cell.angle_beta   90.00
_cell.angle_gamma   90.00
#
_symmetry.space_group_name_H-M   'P 1'
#
loop_
_entity.id
_entity.type
_entity.pdbx_description
1 polymer ?
#
loop_
_entity_poly.entity_id
_entity_poly.type
_entity_poly.pdbx_seq_one_letter_code
_entity_poly.pdbx_strand_id
1 'polypeptide(L)'
;MLSCAPVEAYRWWNSNINPFGEVDLPPKIASPKEASLVWSKFFPIFDLIAPESVSYNLYWKSILSILSHFRPSKDIPSPFNNFPEFIVFLYNMRTIITPRNLTHCFQFLETYQYRNFAQFIIYEMPLYFHEPVLYLKSILELCDSSHALWNKIITQNAVCDAFFYMNANFLQPLAASSDSIKWSHHLILGEIIFRLLISTLRNNSTSLTNSNKFCDYLVRMIPSAPTSVKITATRWILTLTKRTLKKGDKDVLKTRIKNFLPFVKMTPYIFHYSIIYIRDNLISLTSPNKLLNTISVDSLFNIELILSFSKKIGPMAPLTKLSKGALASKIWHRAAFQAACEIIQTYSNENELKDWLTIYIRRLFIFVSLSNLAQKYKTRALLVTESLSKLLYLRINWIRQLVLNISYTINATRSTPPYFSAFFPSNSSNDEPTFGEFEAFQRVNSLINLKTFPFDGRKATFIPPPALDNSNPATASSSSIGPLPPMPPQNPLAHRGHLQAAKSNRRIQTKKAGKKKPVIKKPTTTKHIQHFKT
;
A
#
# COMPACT_ATOMS: atom_id res chain seq x y z
N MET A 1 -20.33 20.38 -41.86
CA MET A 1 -21.03 19.12 -41.55
C MET A 1 -21.82 18.72 -42.78
N LEU A 2 -21.63 17.52 -43.30
CA LEU A 2 -22.39 16.99 -44.44
C LEU A 2 -23.87 16.88 -44.03
N SER A 3 -24.78 17.49 -44.79
CA SER A 3 -26.22 17.34 -44.58
C SER A 3 -26.61 15.91 -44.94
N CYS A 4 -27.04 15.12 -43.95
CA CYS A 4 -27.62 13.80 -44.20
C CYS A 4 -28.89 13.94 -45.07
N ALA A 5 -29.15 12.94 -45.91
CA ALA A 5 -30.36 12.88 -46.71
C ALA A 5 -31.59 12.80 -45.79
N PRO A 6 -32.62 13.66 -45.96
CA PRO A 6 -33.79 13.71 -45.07
C PRO A 6 -34.47 12.33 -44.86
N VAL A 7 -34.47 11.49 -45.89
CA VAL A 7 -35.06 10.14 -45.87
C VAL A 7 -34.42 9.23 -44.81
N GLU A 8 -33.10 9.34 -44.59
CA GLU A 8 -32.43 8.53 -43.57
C GLU A 8 -32.84 8.92 -42.15
N ALA A 9 -33.01 10.22 -41.90
CA ALA A 9 -33.50 10.73 -40.62
C ALA A 9 -34.96 10.34 -40.38
N TYR A 10 -35.80 10.35 -41.42
CA TYR A 10 -37.20 9.92 -41.34
C TYR A 10 -37.30 8.43 -41.03
N ARG A 11 -36.55 7.59 -41.77
CA ARG A 11 -36.43 6.14 -41.48
C ARG A 11 -36.00 5.90 -40.04
N TRP A 12 -34.99 6.64 -39.58
CA TRP A 12 -34.49 6.52 -38.21
C TRP A 12 -35.58 6.84 -37.17
N TRP A 13 -36.40 7.87 -37.36
CA TRP A 13 -37.48 8.20 -36.43
C TRP A 13 -38.67 7.24 -36.53
N ASN A 14 -39.26 7.10 -37.72
CA ASN A 14 -40.50 6.38 -37.95
C ASN A 14 -40.37 4.89 -37.60
N SER A 15 -39.24 4.25 -37.91
CA SER A 15 -39.01 2.84 -37.57
C SER A 15 -39.00 2.55 -36.07
N ASN A 16 -38.82 3.57 -35.22
CA ASN A 16 -38.84 3.40 -33.76
C ASN A 16 -40.19 3.76 -33.13
N ILE A 17 -41.07 4.50 -33.83
CA ILE A 17 -42.42 4.81 -33.37
C ILE A 17 -43.45 3.82 -33.93
N ASN A 18 -43.35 3.50 -35.23
CA ASN A 18 -44.23 2.56 -35.90
C ASN A 18 -43.43 1.65 -36.85
N PRO A 19 -42.84 0.55 -36.33
CA PRO A 19 -41.96 -0.34 -37.09
C PRO A 19 -42.61 -0.99 -38.32
N PHE A 20 -43.94 -1.06 -38.35
CA PHE A 20 -44.72 -1.71 -39.41
C PHE A 20 -45.37 -0.72 -40.39
N GLY A 21 -45.13 0.58 -40.22
CA GLY A 21 -45.66 1.64 -41.09
C GLY A 21 -44.69 2.05 -42.21
N GLU A 22 -45.12 2.99 -43.05
CA GLU A 22 -44.26 3.61 -44.07
C GLU A 22 -43.16 4.47 -43.40
N VAL A 23 -41.92 3.99 -43.45
CA VAL A 23 -40.78 4.60 -42.73
C VAL A 23 -40.16 5.80 -43.45
N ASP A 24 -40.42 5.97 -44.75
CA ASP A 24 -39.79 7.00 -45.60
C ASP A 24 -40.55 8.33 -45.61
N LEU A 25 -41.77 8.35 -45.09
CA LEU A 25 -42.61 9.54 -45.07
C LEU A 25 -42.10 10.60 -44.07
N PRO A 26 -42.35 11.90 -44.33
CA PRO A 26 -42.08 12.95 -43.36
C PRO A 26 -42.74 12.64 -42.01
N PRO A 27 -41.97 12.66 -40.90
CA PRO A 27 -42.48 12.27 -39.60
C PRO A 27 -43.50 13.29 -39.09
N LYS A 28 -44.52 12.79 -38.39
CA LYS A 28 -45.49 13.62 -37.67
C LYS A 28 -45.06 13.80 -36.23
N ILE A 29 -45.40 14.95 -35.64
CA ILE A 29 -45.11 15.22 -34.25
C ILE A 29 -45.79 14.18 -33.36
N ALA A 30 -44.99 13.53 -32.53
CA ALA A 30 -45.45 12.44 -31.67
C ALA A 30 -45.97 12.98 -30.33
N SER A 31 -46.81 12.19 -29.66
CA SER A 31 -47.13 12.45 -28.25
C SER A 31 -45.89 12.28 -27.36
N PRO A 32 -45.82 12.91 -26.17
CA PRO A 32 -44.71 12.74 -25.23
C PRO A 32 -44.38 11.28 -24.94
N LYS A 33 -45.41 10.44 -24.76
CA LYS A 33 -45.26 9.01 -24.51
C LYS A 33 -44.59 8.26 -25.66
N GLU A 34 -45.00 8.55 -26.90
CA GLU A 34 -44.41 7.94 -28.10
C GLU A 34 -42.97 8.43 -28.34
N ALA A 35 -42.73 9.73 -28.14
CA ALA A 35 -41.41 10.31 -28.28
C ALA A 35 -40.42 9.75 -27.25
N SER A 36 -40.85 9.53 -26.01
CA SER A 36 -40.04 8.92 -24.95
C SER A 36 -39.60 7.48 -25.25
N LEU A 37 -40.37 6.72 -26.05
CA LEU A 37 -39.91 5.41 -26.55
C LEU A 37 -38.66 5.54 -27.44
N VAL A 38 -38.56 6.63 -28.20
CA VAL A 38 -37.39 6.93 -29.04
C VAL A 38 -36.24 7.50 -28.19
N TRP A 39 -36.54 8.40 -27.26
CA TRP A 39 -35.53 9.04 -26.41
C TRP A 39 -34.79 8.06 -25.53
N SER A 40 -35.49 7.12 -24.89
CA SER A 40 -34.86 6.11 -24.04
C SER A 40 -33.78 5.30 -24.77
N LYS A 41 -33.89 5.19 -26.09
CA LYS A 41 -32.94 4.48 -26.95
C LYS A 41 -31.80 5.36 -27.46
N PHE A 42 -32.07 6.63 -27.79
CA PHE A 42 -31.10 7.47 -28.51
C PHE A 42 -30.66 8.72 -27.76
N PHE A 43 -31.51 9.27 -26.90
CA PHE A 43 -31.28 10.48 -26.12
C PHE A 43 -31.82 10.32 -24.69
N PRO A 44 -31.28 9.41 -23.87
CA PRO A 44 -31.83 9.13 -22.52
C PRO A 44 -31.93 10.38 -21.62
N ILE A 45 -31.11 11.39 -21.90
CA ILE A 45 -31.13 12.68 -21.20
C ILE A 45 -32.46 13.44 -21.37
N PHE A 46 -33.14 13.27 -22.50
CA PHE A 46 -34.45 13.89 -22.73
C PHE A 46 -35.51 13.31 -21.80
N ASP A 47 -35.53 12.01 -21.58
CA ASP A 47 -36.46 11.39 -20.62
C ASP A 47 -36.16 11.79 -19.18
N LEU A 48 -34.88 11.98 -18.84
CA LEU A 48 -34.48 12.37 -17.49
C LEU A 48 -34.93 13.81 -17.15
N ILE A 49 -34.90 14.72 -18.12
CA ILE A 49 -35.13 16.16 -17.89
C ILE A 49 -36.56 16.59 -18.31
N ALA A 50 -37.17 15.92 -19.28
CA ALA A 50 -38.50 16.21 -19.79
C ALA A 50 -39.45 15.01 -19.55
N PRO A 51 -40.09 14.91 -18.38
CA PRO A 51 -40.95 13.78 -18.07
C PRO A 51 -42.20 13.75 -18.98
N GLU A 52 -42.65 12.55 -19.33
CA GLU A 52 -43.84 12.35 -20.18
C GLU A 52 -45.16 12.81 -19.53
N SER A 53 -45.17 13.00 -18.21
CA SER A 53 -46.34 13.43 -17.42
C SER A 53 -46.67 14.91 -17.54
N VAL A 54 -45.82 15.70 -18.19
CA VAL A 54 -46.02 17.14 -18.38
C VAL A 54 -46.88 17.38 -19.63
N SER A 55 -47.56 18.52 -19.69
CA SER A 55 -48.39 18.87 -20.85
C SER A 55 -47.58 18.88 -22.15
N TYR A 56 -48.23 18.52 -23.25
CA TYR A 56 -47.65 18.41 -24.59
C TYR A 56 -46.77 19.62 -24.98
N ASN A 57 -47.26 20.84 -24.74
CA ASN A 57 -46.52 22.06 -25.06
C ASN A 57 -45.30 22.27 -24.17
N LEU A 58 -45.39 21.95 -22.89
CA LEU A 58 -44.28 22.08 -21.96
C LEU A 58 -43.20 21.04 -22.25
N TYR A 59 -43.60 19.80 -22.59
CA TYR A 59 -42.68 18.73 -22.96
C TYR A 59 -41.74 19.14 -24.11
N TRP A 60 -42.31 19.54 -25.25
CA TRP A 60 -41.51 19.92 -26.42
C TRP A 60 -40.70 21.21 -26.19
N LYS A 61 -41.20 22.15 -25.37
CA LYS A 61 -40.41 23.32 -24.92
C LYS A 61 -39.21 22.90 -24.06
N SER A 62 -39.36 21.90 -23.19
CA SER A 62 -38.23 21.36 -22.42
C SER A 62 -37.18 20.72 -23.32
N ILE A 63 -37.59 19.96 -24.35
CA ILE A 63 -36.66 19.39 -25.34
C ILE A 63 -35.89 20.51 -26.07
N LEU A 64 -36.58 21.53 -26.57
CA LEU A 64 -35.95 22.70 -27.19
C LEU A 64 -34.98 23.40 -26.23
N SER A 65 -35.34 23.51 -24.95
CA SER A 65 -34.48 24.10 -23.92
C SER A 65 -33.20 23.29 -23.75
N ILE A 66 -33.26 21.95 -23.77
CA ILE A 66 -32.06 21.11 -23.69
C ILE A 66 -31.19 21.32 -24.93
N LEU A 67 -31.79 21.31 -26.12
CA LEU A 67 -31.08 21.50 -27.38
C LEU A 67 -30.43 22.88 -27.50
N SER A 68 -30.98 23.90 -26.85
CA SER A 68 -30.42 25.26 -26.83
C SER A 68 -29.03 25.35 -26.18
N HIS A 69 -28.63 24.34 -25.41
CA HIS A 69 -27.26 24.25 -24.91
C HIS A 69 -26.26 23.89 -26.01
N PHE A 70 -26.68 23.35 -27.14
CA PHE A 70 -25.77 22.96 -28.22
C PHE A 70 -25.77 23.94 -29.40
N ARG A 71 -26.87 24.66 -29.59
CA ARG A 71 -27.06 25.63 -30.68
C ARG A 71 -27.89 26.81 -30.21
N PRO A 72 -27.66 28.02 -30.75
CA PRO A 72 -28.55 29.15 -30.53
C PRO A 72 -30.00 28.76 -30.87
N SER A 73 -30.97 29.19 -30.05
CA SER A 73 -32.38 28.79 -30.21
C SER A 73 -32.99 29.14 -31.57
N LYS A 74 -32.43 30.14 -32.28
CA LYS A 74 -32.86 30.55 -33.62
C LYS A 74 -32.51 29.53 -34.71
N ASP A 75 -31.50 28.70 -34.45
CA ASP A 75 -30.99 27.70 -35.41
C ASP A 75 -31.62 26.32 -35.18
N ILE A 76 -32.54 26.19 -34.22
CA ILE A 76 -33.21 24.94 -33.87
C ILE A 76 -34.63 24.98 -34.47
N PRO A 77 -34.97 24.08 -35.41
CA PRO A 77 -36.31 24.01 -35.98
C PRO A 77 -37.35 23.76 -34.89
N SER A 78 -38.48 24.47 -34.92
CA SER A 78 -39.55 24.27 -33.94
C SER A 78 -40.32 22.99 -34.28
N PRO A 79 -40.45 22.03 -33.34
CA PRO A 79 -41.25 20.82 -33.56
C PRO A 79 -42.72 21.16 -33.83
N PHE A 80 -43.21 22.31 -33.34
CA PHE A 80 -44.58 22.78 -33.58
C PHE A 80 -44.80 23.34 -34.98
N ASN A 81 -43.75 23.82 -35.64
CA ASN A 81 -43.86 24.49 -36.95
C ASN A 81 -43.43 23.55 -38.09
N ASN A 82 -42.34 22.81 -37.91
CA ASN A 82 -41.81 21.89 -38.92
C ASN A 82 -41.12 20.68 -38.26
N PHE A 83 -41.94 19.70 -37.88
CA PHE A 83 -41.44 18.50 -37.22
C PHE A 83 -40.47 17.66 -38.08
N PRO A 84 -40.69 17.46 -39.40
CA PRO A 84 -39.72 16.78 -40.26
C PRO A 84 -38.32 17.40 -40.21
N GLU A 85 -38.21 18.73 -40.28
CA GLU A 85 -36.93 19.42 -40.21
C GLU A 85 -36.28 19.31 -38.83
N PHE A 86 -37.08 19.36 -37.76
CA PHE A 86 -36.63 19.11 -36.39
C PHE A 86 -36.02 17.71 -36.23
N ILE A 87 -36.61 16.68 -36.85
CA ILE A 87 -36.08 15.32 -36.83
C ILE A 87 -34.75 15.21 -37.59
N VAL A 88 -34.62 15.86 -38.76
CA VAL A 88 -33.35 15.92 -39.49
C VAL A 88 -32.27 16.58 -38.66
N PHE A 89 -32.60 17.69 -37.98
CA PHE A 89 -31.70 18.37 -37.05
C PHE A 89 -31.23 17.43 -35.92
N LEU A 90 -32.16 16.77 -35.23
CA LEU A 90 -31.85 15.83 -34.14
C LEU A 90 -30.99 14.66 -34.62
N TYR A 91 -31.31 14.09 -35.79
CA TYR A 91 -30.53 13.02 -36.37
C TYR A 91 -29.07 13.44 -36.55
N ASN A 92 -28.83 14.63 -37.11
CA ASN A 92 -27.47 15.15 -37.32
C ASN A 92 -26.73 15.44 -36.01
N MET A 93 -27.45 15.83 -34.95
CA MET A 93 -26.87 16.14 -33.63
C MET A 93 -26.69 14.91 -32.73
N ARG A 94 -27.16 13.72 -33.13
CA ARG A 94 -27.25 12.51 -32.28
C ARG A 94 -25.93 12.11 -31.61
N THR A 95 -24.83 12.17 -32.34
CA THR A 95 -23.50 11.77 -31.83
C THR A 95 -22.91 12.81 -30.90
N ILE A 96 -23.32 14.07 -31.04
CA ILE A 96 -22.91 15.18 -30.17
C ILE A 96 -23.70 15.09 -28.87
N ILE A 97 -25.04 15.02 -28.92
CA ILE A 97 -25.89 15.04 -27.71
C ILE A 97 -25.72 13.78 -26.87
N THR A 98 -25.46 12.62 -27.49
CA THR A 98 -25.22 11.35 -26.78
C THR A 98 -23.88 10.76 -27.19
N PRO A 99 -22.77 11.25 -26.59
CA PRO A 99 -21.43 10.77 -26.88
C PRO A 99 -21.28 9.27 -26.63
N ARG A 100 -20.61 8.58 -27.57
CA ARG A 100 -20.38 7.13 -27.49
C ARG A 100 -18.91 6.74 -27.42
N ASN A 101 -18.01 7.69 -27.62
CA ASN A 101 -16.58 7.52 -27.60
C ASN A 101 -15.93 8.85 -27.22
N LEU A 102 -14.61 8.84 -26.98
CA LEU A 102 -13.88 10.02 -26.54
C LEU A 102 -13.98 11.17 -27.54
N THR A 103 -13.84 10.91 -28.84
CA THR A 103 -13.96 11.96 -29.87
C THR A 103 -15.30 12.69 -29.79
N HIS A 104 -16.40 11.94 -29.62
CA HIS A 104 -17.73 12.54 -29.46
C HIS A 104 -17.85 13.32 -28.14
N CYS A 105 -17.21 12.86 -27.06
CA CYS A 105 -17.18 13.59 -25.79
C CYS A 105 -16.51 14.96 -25.94
N PHE A 106 -15.40 15.05 -26.69
CA PHE A 106 -14.74 16.33 -26.94
C PHE A 106 -15.58 17.25 -27.84
N GLN A 107 -16.18 16.71 -28.90
CA GLN A 107 -17.13 17.47 -29.73
C GLN A 107 -18.30 18.01 -28.90
N PHE A 108 -18.83 17.21 -27.97
CA PHE A 108 -19.83 17.66 -27.01
C PHE A 108 -19.30 18.82 -26.16
N LEU A 109 -18.10 18.70 -25.57
CA LEU A 109 -17.53 19.73 -24.70
C LEU A 109 -17.25 21.06 -25.42
N GLU A 110 -16.90 21.00 -26.71
CA GLU A 110 -16.69 22.18 -27.56
C GLU A 110 -18.01 22.86 -27.96
N THR A 111 -19.08 22.07 -28.09
CA THR A 111 -20.38 22.55 -28.57
C THR A 111 -21.29 23.01 -27.41
N TYR A 112 -21.16 22.41 -26.23
CA TYR A 112 -22.06 22.63 -25.10
C TYR A 112 -21.83 23.98 -24.41
N GLN A 113 -22.86 24.81 -24.41
CA GLN A 113 -22.95 26.12 -23.79
C GLN A 113 -23.45 25.99 -22.35
N TYR A 114 -22.52 25.81 -21.41
CA TYR A 114 -22.85 25.77 -20.00
C TYR A 114 -23.00 27.19 -19.42
N ARG A 115 -24.01 27.40 -18.57
CA ARG A 115 -24.20 28.66 -17.82
C ARG A 115 -23.36 28.71 -16.56
N ASN A 116 -23.25 27.58 -15.86
CA ASN A 116 -22.48 27.42 -14.64
C ASN A 116 -21.51 26.25 -14.80
N PHE A 117 -20.22 26.56 -14.81
CA PHE A 117 -19.16 25.57 -15.00
C PHE A 117 -19.14 24.48 -13.91
N ALA A 118 -19.34 24.86 -12.65
CA ALA A 118 -19.32 23.93 -11.52
C ALA A 118 -20.47 22.93 -11.63
N GLN A 119 -21.68 23.44 -11.88
CA GLN A 119 -22.86 22.62 -12.08
C GLN A 119 -22.69 21.67 -13.27
N PHE A 120 -22.16 22.20 -14.38
CA PHE A 120 -21.92 21.42 -15.58
C PHE A 120 -20.98 20.24 -15.35
N ILE A 121 -19.78 20.48 -14.80
CA ILE A 121 -18.78 19.43 -14.61
C ILE A 121 -19.23 18.41 -13.56
N ILE A 122 -19.85 18.84 -12.46
CA ILE A 122 -20.16 17.96 -11.33
C ILE A 122 -21.45 17.18 -11.58
N TYR A 123 -22.49 17.82 -12.13
CA TYR A 123 -23.83 17.23 -12.17
C TYR A 123 -24.34 16.97 -13.58
N GLU A 124 -24.13 17.86 -14.54
CA GLU A 124 -24.76 17.71 -15.88
C GLU A 124 -23.98 16.78 -16.80
N MET A 125 -22.65 16.94 -16.89
CA MET A 125 -21.78 16.16 -17.77
C MET A 125 -21.90 14.63 -17.54
N PRO A 126 -21.95 14.12 -16.29
CA PRO A 126 -22.21 12.70 -16.05
C PRO A 126 -23.55 12.19 -16.61
N LEU A 127 -24.57 13.05 -16.75
CA LEU A 127 -25.89 12.64 -17.25
C LEU A 127 -25.90 12.45 -18.77
N TYR A 128 -25.13 13.26 -19.50
CA TYR A 128 -24.97 13.11 -20.95
C TYR A 128 -24.08 11.91 -21.30
N PHE A 129 -23.14 11.55 -20.43
CA PHE A 129 -22.13 10.53 -20.69
C PHE A 129 -22.58 9.23 -20.01
N HIS A 130 -23.53 8.54 -20.66
CA HIS A 130 -24.26 7.40 -20.12
C HIS A 130 -23.38 6.27 -19.56
N GLU A 131 -22.17 6.09 -20.09
CA GLU A 131 -21.18 5.13 -19.57
C GLU A 131 -20.23 5.82 -18.56
N PRO A 132 -20.24 5.43 -17.27
CA PRO A 132 -19.39 6.06 -16.25
C PRO A 132 -17.89 5.99 -16.56
N VAL A 133 -17.44 4.91 -17.20
CA VAL A 133 -16.04 4.75 -17.61
C VAL A 133 -15.70 5.74 -18.73
N LEU A 134 -16.60 6.00 -19.68
CA LEU A 134 -16.41 7.00 -20.73
C LEU A 134 -16.34 8.41 -20.14
N TYR A 135 -17.21 8.74 -19.19
CA TYR A 135 -17.13 9.97 -18.41
C TYR A 135 -15.76 10.15 -17.76
N LEU A 136 -15.29 9.17 -16.99
CA LEU A 136 -13.99 9.28 -16.32
C LEU A 136 -12.83 9.35 -17.33
N LYS A 137 -12.86 8.55 -18.41
CA LYS A 137 -11.83 8.63 -19.45
C LYS A 137 -11.80 10.01 -20.10
N SER A 138 -12.94 10.64 -20.32
CA SER A 138 -12.98 12.01 -20.87
C SER A 138 -12.34 13.03 -19.91
N ILE A 139 -12.60 12.93 -18.61
CA ILE A 139 -11.95 13.79 -17.59
C ILE A 139 -10.44 13.54 -17.56
N LEU A 140 -10.01 12.28 -17.66
CA LEU A 140 -8.59 11.94 -17.69
C LEU A 140 -7.91 12.49 -18.95
N GLU A 141 -8.54 12.39 -20.11
CA GLU A 141 -8.04 12.95 -21.37
C GLU A 141 -7.97 14.49 -21.31
N LEU A 142 -8.93 15.16 -20.67
CA LEU A 142 -8.85 16.61 -20.40
C LEU A 142 -7.60 16.95 -19.58
N CYS A 143 -7.23 16.08 -18.64
CA CYS A 143 -6.02 16.24 -17.85
C CYS A 143 -4.74 15.98 -18.67
N ASP A 144 -4.70 14.90 -19.46
CA ASP A 144 -3.53 14.52 -20.28
C ASP A 144 -3.23 15.56 -21.37
N SER A 145 -4.26 16.11 -22.00
CA SER A 145 -4.17 17.16 -23.01
C SER A 145 -3.97 18.57 -22.44
N SER A 146 -3.95 18.73 -21.10
CA SER A 146 -3.92 20.04 -20.44
C SER A 146 -5.04 20.99 -20.92
N HIS A 147 -6.22 20.44 -21.20
CA HIS A 147 -7.33 21.17 -21.78
C HIS A 147 -7.79 22.33 -20.87
N ALA A 148 -8.33 23.40 -21.47
CA ALA A 148 -8.78 24.59 -20.74
C ALA A 148 -9.81 24.28 -19.64
N LEU A 149 -10.68 23.29 -19.87
CA LEU A 149 -11.65 22.83 -18.85
C LEU A 149 -10.96 22.20 -17.64
N TRP A 150 -9.91 21.39 -17.83
CA TRP A 150 -9.14 20.83 -16.71
C TRP A 150 -8.49 21.94 -15.88
N ASN A 151 -7.92 22.94 -16.53
CA ASN A 151 -7.34 24.11 -15.86
C ASN A 151 -8.41 24.87 -15.03
N LYS A 152 -9.65 24.98 -15.53
CA LYS A 152 -10.77 25.53 -14.74
C LYS A 152 -11.14 24.66 -13.54
N ILE A 153 -11.12 23.32 -13.67
CA ILE A 153 -11.38 22.39 -12.54
C ILE A 153 -10.36 22.60 -11.41
N ILE A 154 -9.06 22.65 -11.74
CA ILE A 154 -8.00 22.73 -10.72
C ILE A 154 -7.77 24.13 -10.15
N THR A 155 -8.32 25.18 -10.78
CA THR A 155 -8.20 26.57 -10.30
C THR A 155 -9.39 26.99 -9.43
N GLN A 156 -10.54 26.34 -9.56
CA GLN A 156 -11.73 26.61 -8.74
C GLN A 156 -11.83 25.63 -7.56
N ASN A 157 -11.38 26.07 -6.38
CA ASN A 157 -11.31 25.22 -5.18
C ASN A 157 -12.64 24.53 -4.84
N ALA A 158 -13.78 25.24 -4.97
CA ALA A 158 -15.10 24.67 -4.71
C ALA A 158 -15.45 23.51 -5.66
N VAL A 159 -15.05 23.61 -6.94
CA VAL A 159 -15.26 22.55 -7.94
C VAL A 159 -14.37 21.35 -7.64
N CYS A 160 -13.09 21.59 -7.37
CA CYS A 160 -12.15 20.56 -6.96
C CYS A 160 -12.66 19.78 -5.74
N ASP A 161 -13.11 20.48 -4.70
CA ASP A 161 -13.57 19.85 -3.47
C ASP A 161 -14.85 19.07 -3.67
N ALA A 162 -15.84 19.64 -4.37
CA ALA A 162 -17.07 18.95 -4.69
C ALA A 162 -16.81 17.70 -5.55
N PHE A 163 -15.93 17.80 -6.56
CA PHE A 163 -15.52 16.65 -7.37
C PHE A 163 -14.86 15.56 -6.50
N PHE A 164 -13.96 15.94 -5.60
CA PHE A 164 -13.34 15.00 -4.67
C PHE A 164 -14.37 14.31 -3.78
N TYR A 165 -15.25 15.07 -3.13
CA TYR A 165 -16.23 14.51 -2.19
C TYR A 165 -17.28 13.64 -2.85
N MET A 166 -17.70 14.00 -4.07
CA MET A 166 -18.64 13.20 -4.84
C MET A 166 -18.03 11.84 -5.22
N ASN A 167 -16.75 11.80 -5.59
CA ASN A 167 -16.17 10.62 -6.19
C ASN A 167 -15.28 9.76 -5.28
N ALA A 168 -14.62 10.33 -4.27
CA ALA A 168 -13.62 9.60 -3.48
C ALA A 168 -14.19 8.37 -2.75
N ASN A 169 -15.47 8.41 -2.38
CA ASN A 169 -16.17 7.29 -1.75
C ASN A 169 -16.36 6.08 -2.68
N PHE A 170 -16.16 6.21 -3.99
CA PHE A 170 -16.18 5.04 -4.88
C PHE A 170 -14.90 4.20 -4.77
N LEU A 171 -13.82 4.70 -4.15
CA LEU A 171 -12.56 3.97 -3.98
C LEU A 171 -12.55 3.01 -2.78
N GLN A 172 -13.72 2.53 -2.36
CA GLN A 172 -13.83 1.56 -1.26
C GLN A 172 -13.28 0.20 -1.67
N PRO A 173 -12.88 -0.66 -0.72
CA PRO A 173 -12.38 -1.99 -1.04
C PRO A 173 -13.43 -2.83 -1.78
N LEU A 174 -13.05 -3.44 -2.90
CA LEU A 174 -13.88 -4.41 -3.61
C LEU A 174 -13.61 -5.82 -3.09
N ALA A 175 -14.58 -6.72 -3.27
CA ALA A 175 -14.38 -8.15 -3.06
C ALA A 175 -13.31 -8.69 -4.04
N ALA A 176 -12.51 -9.67 -3.61
CA ALA A 176 -11.39 -10.19 -4.39
C ALA A 176 -11.79 -10.85 -5.73
N SER A 177 -13.05 -11.27 -5.88
CA SER A 177 -13.63 -11.82 -7.12
C SER A 177 -14.31 -10.77 -8.02
N SER A 178 -14.05 -9.47 -7.78
CA SER A 178 -14.66 -8.40 -8.57
C SER A 178 -14.15 -8.37 -10.01
N ASP A 179 -15.08 -8.08 -10.92
CA ASP A 179 -14.84 -7.95 -12.35
C ASP A 179 -13.75 -6.90 -12.67
N SER A 180 -12.95 -7.20 -13.70
CA SER A 180 -11.93 -6.35 -14.31
C SER A 180 -12.40 -4.91 -14.59
N ILE A 181 -13.67 -4.74 -14.94
CA ILE A 181 -14.27 -3.43 -15.23
C ILE A 181 -14.29 -2.55 -13.98
N LYS A 182 -14.59 -3.11 -12.81
CA LYS A 182 -14.64 -2.34 -11.54
C LYS A 182 -13.27 -1.87 -11.10
N TRP A 183 -12.24 -2.71 -11.27
CA TRP A 183 -10.85 -2.30 -11.01
C TRP A 183 -10.35 -1.25 -12.01
N SER A 184 -10.77 -1.35 -13.27
CA SER A 184 -10.49 -0.33 -14.28
C SER A 184 -11.11 1.02 -13.90
N HIS A 185 -12.36 1.01 -13.42
CA HIS A 185 -13.01 2.19 -12.87
C HIS A 185 -12.23 2.80 -11.70
N HIS A 186 -11.79 1.99 -10.72
CA HIS A 186 -10.98 2.47 -9.59
C HIS A 186 -9.64 3.05 -10.02
N LEU A 187 -8.98 2.46 -11.02
CA LEU A 187 -7.72 2.97 -11.53
C LEU A 187 -7.88 4.33 -12.20
N ILE A 188 -8.86 4.47 -13.09
CA ILE A 188 -9.09 5.73 -13.81
C ILE A 188 -9.51 6.81 -12.80
N LEU A 189 -10.45 6.51 -11.92
CA LEU A 189 -10.90 7.47 -10.90
C LEU A 189 -9.77 7.84 -9.93
N GLY A 190 -9.01 6.85 -9.47
CA GLY A 190 -7.87 7.06 -8.59
C GLY A 190 -6.80 7.95 -9.22
N GLU A 191 -6.53 7.78 -10.53
CA GLU A 191 -5.60 8.62 -11.27
C GLU A 191 -6.11 10.07 -11.37
N ILE A 192 -7.38 10.27 -11.70
CA ILE A 192 -8.00 11.61 -11.75
C ILE A 192 -7.88 12.30 -10.39
N ILE A 193 -8.27 11.62 -9.31
CA ILE A 193 -8.19 12.18 -7.95
C ILE A 193 -6.72 12.46 -7.56
N PHE A 194 -5.80 11.55 -7.88
CA PHE A 194 -4.38 11.76 -7.63
C PHE A 194 -3.87 13.02 -8.34
N ARG A 195 -4.17 13.20 -9.63
CA ARG A 195 -3.76 14.37 -10.42
C ARG A 195 -4.43 15.66 -9.96
N LEU A 196 -5.71 15.60 -9.62
CA LEU A 196 -6.46 16.71 -9.03
C LEU A 196 -5.76 17.19 -7.75
N LEU A 197 -5.44 16.26 -6.83
CA LEU A 197 -4.78 16.58 -5.58
C LEU A 197 -3.39 17.17 -5.83
N ILE A 198 -2.54 16.53 -6.64
CA ILE A 198 -1.19 17.01 -6.94
C ILE A 198 -1.21 18.43 -7.51
N SER A 199 -2.15 18.73 -8.41
CA SER A 199 -2.29 20.04 -9.06
C SER A 199 -2.75 21.13 -8.08
N THR A 200 -3.58 20.76 -7.11
CA THR A 200 -4.24 21.71 -6.19
C THR A 200 -3.53 21.86 -4.84
N LEU A 201 -2.58 20.98 -4.50
CA LEU A 201 -1.79 21.03 -3.24
C LEU A 201 -1.11 22.38 -2.96
N ARG A 202 -0.90 23.21 -3.98
CA ARG A 202 -0.32 24.55 -3.81
C ARG A 202 -1.33 25.61 -3.42
N ASN A 203 -2.54 25.54 -3.98
CA ASN A 203 -3.47 26.66 -4.05
C ASN A 203 -4.79 26.40 -3.31
N ASN A 204 -5.07 25.14 -2.95
CA ASN A 204 -6.27 24.74 -2.21
C ASN A 204 -5.88 24.21 -0.82
N SER A 205 -6.39 24.86 0.23
CA SER A 205 -6.11 24.51 1.63
C SER A 205 -6.67 23.14 2.02
N THR A 206 -7.80 22.73 1.44
CA THR A 206 -8.46 21.45 1.72
C THR A 206 -7.77 20.27 1.05
N SER A 207 -6.97 20.49 0.00
CA SER A 207 -6.27 19.43 -0.73
C SER A 207 -5.33 18.60 0.16
N LEU A 208 -4.76 19.20 1.22
CA LEU A 208 -3.98 18.46 2.19
C LEU A 208 -4.84 17.43 2.94
N THR A 209 -5.99 17.86 3.47
CA THR A 209 -6.96 17.00 4.16
C THR A 209 -7.54 15.94 3.21
N ASN A 210 -7.86 16.34 1.98
CA ASN A 210 -8.35 15.42 0.95
C ASN A 210 -7.30 14.38 0.55
N SER A 211 -6.01 14.76 0.53
CA SER A 211 -4.91 13.81 0.29
C SER A 211 -4.80 12.75 1.39
N ASN A 212 -5.06 13.12 2.66
CA ASN A 212 -5.11 12.17 3.76
C ASN A 212 -6.25 11.16 3.56
N LYS A 213 -7.47 11.66 3.32
CA LYS A 213 -8.65 10.82 3.06
C LYS A 213 -8.43 9.88 1.87
N PHE A 214 -7.87 10.39 0.77
CA PHE A 214 -7.53 9.58 -0.39
C PHE A 214 -6.54 8.47 -0.07
N CYS A 215 -5.46 8.79 0.66
CA CYS A 215 -4.50 7.77 1.09
C CYS A 215 -5.16 6.71 1.99
N ASP A 216 -6.09 7.09 2.87
CA ASP A 216 -6.83 6.14 3.71
C ASP A 216 -7.69 5.18 2.88
N TYR A 217 -8.37 5.67 1.84
CA TYR A 217 -9.10 4.80 0.90
C TYR A 217 -8.14 3.83 0.19
N LEU A 218 -7.01 4.32 -0.32
CA LEU A 218 -6.02 3.49 -0.99
C LEU A 218 -5.41 2.42 -0.07
N VAL A 219 -5.07 2.77 1.17
CA VAL A 219 -4.54 1.82 2.16
C VAL A 219 -5.55 0.70 2.44
N ARG A 220 -6.85 1.02 2.53
CA ARG A 220 -7.92 0.03 2.72
C ARG A 220 -8.14 -0.84 1.48
N MET A 221 -7.89 -0.30 0.28
CA MET A 221 -8.08 -0.99 -0.99
C MET A 221 -6.95 -1.99 -1.30
N ILE A 222 -5.70 -1.68 -0.93
CA ILE A 222 -4.52 -2.51 -1.24
C ILE A 222 -4.69 -3.99 -0.89
N PRO A 223 -5.22 -4.41 0.28
CA PRO A 223 -5.29 -5.82 0.66
C PRO A 223 -6.05 -6.71 -0.34
N SER A 224 -7.20 -6.24 -0.85
CA SER A 224 -8.06 -7.02 -1.75
C SER A 224 -7.77 -6.78 -3.24
N ALA A 225 -6.92 -5.80 -3.56
CA ALA A 225 -6.66 -5.40 -4.94
C ALA A 225 -5.79 -6.40 -5.72
N PRO A 226 -5.96 -6.49 -7.06
CA PRO A 226 -5.03 -7.19 -7.92
C PRO A 226 -3.68 -6.46 -7.97
N THR A 227 -2.64 -7.17 -8.41
CA THR A 227 -1.25 -6.69 -8.44
C THR A 227 -1.08 -5.32 -9.10
N SER A 228 -1.64 -5.11 -10.29
CA SER A 228 -1.50 -3.85 -11.05
C SER A 228 -2.07 -2.65 -10.28
N VAL A 229 -3.20 -2.86 -9.61
CA VAL A 229 -3.85 -1.85 -8.77
C VAL A 229 -3.03 -1.57 -7.50
N LYS A 230 -2.50 -2.62 -6.85
CA LYS A 230 -1.63 -2.48 -5.68
C LYS A 230 -0.39 -1.63 -5.98
N ILE A 231 0.28 -1.89 -7.10
CA ILE A 231 1.47 -1.13 -7.53
C ILE A 231 1.12 0.35 -7.69
N THR A 232 0.03 0.62 -8.41
CA THR A 232 -0.41 2.00 -8.72
C THR A 232 -0.83 2.76 -7.46
N ALA A 233 -1.63 2.14 -6.60
CA ALA A 233 -2.03 2.71 -5.32
C ALA A 233 -0.83 3.00 -4.41
N THR A 234 0.14 2.07 -4.33
CA THR A 234 1.40 2.29 -3.61
C THR A 234 2.16 3.51 -4.15
N ARG A 235 2.27 3.65 -5.48
CA ARG A 235 2.92 4.82 -6.10
C ARG A 235 2.21 6.12 -5.72
N TRP A 236 0.89 6.17 -5.76
CA TRP A 236 0.12 7.36 -5.37
C TRP A 236 0.32 7.72 -3.89
N ILE A 237 0.21 6.74 -2.97
CA ILE A 237 0.40 6.97 -1.53
C ILE A 237 1.79 7.57 -1.27
N LEU A 238 2.84 6.93 -1.79
CA LEU A 238 4.23 7.35 -1.54
C LEU A 238 4.54 8.71 -2.19
N THR A 239 4.01 8.97 -3.39
CA THR A 239 4.18 10.24 -4.09
C THR A 239 3.46 11.37 -3.37
N LEU A 240 2.19 11.19 -2.98
CA LEU A 240 1.45 12.18 -2.21
C LEU A 240 2.12 12.45 -0.87
N THR A 241 2.55 11.41 -0.16
CA THR A 241 3.27 11.57 1.12
C THR A 241 4.54 12.41 0.97
N LYS A 242 5.32 12.19 -0.10
CA LYS A 242 6.49 13.02 -0.42
C LYS A 242 6.10 14.46 -0.72
N ARG A 243 5.06 14.67 -1.53
CA ARG A 243 4.60 16.00 -1.94
C ARG A 243 4.00 16.80 -0.78
N THR A 244 3.36 16.14 0.17
CA THR A 244 2.79 16.77 1.36
C THR A 244 3.77 16.90 2.51
N LEU A 245 4.97 16.31 2.45
CA LEU A 245 5.92 16.26 3.57
C LEU A 245 6.26 17.64 4.16
N LYS A 246 6.39 18.67 3.31
CA LYS A 246 6.75 20.03 3.74
C LYS A 246 5.57 20.83 4.31
N LYS A 247 4.34 20.50 3.92
CA LYS A 247 3.13 21.27 4.26
C LYS A 247 2.22 20.56 5.26
N GLY A 248 2.34 19.24 5.35
CA GLY A 248 1.47 18.39 6.15
C GLY A 248 1.95 18.22 7.57
N ASP A 249 1.02 17.88 8.45
CA ASP A 249 1.32 17.42 9.79
C ASP A 249 2.15 16.13 9.74
N LYS A 250 3.37 16.19 10.31
CA LYS A 250 4.30 15.07 10.33
C LYS A 250 3.69 13.84 11.02
N ASP A 251 2.88 14.00 12.06
CA ASP A 251 2.34 12.86 12.80
C ASP A 251 1.24 12.13 12.02
N VAL A 252 0.46 12.87 11.22
CA VAL A 252 -0.47 12.29 10.25
C VAL A 252 0.29 11.49 9.19
N LEU A 253 1.38 12.04 8.65
CA LEU A 253 2.20 11.36 7.63
C LEU A 253 2.94 10.13 8.19
N LYS A 254 3.44 10.18 9.44
CA LYS A 254 4.01 9.02 10.14
C LYS A 254 2.95 7.92 10.31
N THR A 255 1.75 8.29 10.73
CA THR A 255 0.62 7.35 10.89
C THR A 255 0.26 6.69 9.56
N ARG A 256 0.26 7.45 8.47
CA ARG A 256 0.05 6.93 7.12
C ARG A 256 1.08 5.86 6.74
N ILE A 257 2.38 6.13 6.92
CA ILE A 257 3.44 5.15 6.64
C ILE A 257 3.31 3.91 7.53
N LYS A 258 3.01 4.11 8.82
CA LYS A 258 2.79 3.01 9.78
C LYS A 258 1.63 2.10 9.35
N ASN A 259 0.53 2.67 8.87
CA ASN A 259 -0.65 1.91 8.44
C ASN A 259 -0.44 1.24 7.08
N PHE A 260 0.39 1.82 6.21
CA PHE A 260 0.67 1.33 4.86
C PHE A 260 1.62 0.12 4.84
N LEU A 261 2.73 0.16 5.62
CA LEU A 261 3.79 -0.85 5.58
C LEU A 261 3.33 -2.31 5.78
N PRO A 262 2.39 -2.63 6.70
CA PRO A 262 1.93 -4.01 6.89
C PRO A 262 1.33 -4.64 5.64
N PHE A 263 0.65 -3.86 4.81
CA PHE A 263 -0.08 -4.38 3.64
C PHE A 263 0.84 -4.69 2.46
N VAL A 264 1.92 -3.92 2.29
CA VAL A 264 2.86 -4.14 1.18
C VAL A 264 3.79 -5.33 1.42
N LYS A 265 3.98 -5.76 2.68
CA LYS A 265 4.83 -6.91 3.02
C LYS A 265 4.40 -8.21 2.34
N MET A 266 3.12 -8.32 1.98
CA MET A 266 2.57 -9.51 1.31
C MET A 266 2.97 -9.61 -0.17
N THR A 267 3.61 -8.59 -0.73
CA THR A 267 3.96 -8.54 -2.15
C THR A 267 5.41 -8.08 -2.33
N PRO A 268 6.37 -9.02 -2.54
CA PRO A 268 7.80 -8.72 -2.43
C PRO A 268 8.25 -7.51 -3.24
N TYR A 269 7.96 -7.41 -4.53
CA TYR A 269 8.40 -6.27 -5.36
C TYR A 269 7.82 -4.92 -4.89
N ILE A 270 6.55 -4.88 -4.45
CA ILE A 270 5.93 -3.67 -3.90
C ILE A 270 6.59 -3.31 -2.58
N PHE A 271 6.87 -4.30 -1.72
CA PHE A 271 7.58 -4.11 -0.47
C PHE A 271 8.97 -3.49 -0.71
N HIS A 272 9.77 -4.08 -1.59
CA HIS A 272 11.11 -3.59 -1.92
C HIS A 272 11.07 -2.14 -2.43
N TYR A 273 10.22 -1.87 -3.43
CA TYR A 273 10.02 -0.51 -3.94
C TYR A 273 9.64 0.47 -2.82
N SER A 274 8.72 0.07 -1.94
CA SER A 274 8.25 0.90 -0.84
C SER A 274 9.35 1.20 0.17
N ILE A 275 10.14 0.21 0.57
CA ILE A 275 11.23 0.41 1.53
C ILE A 275 12.31 1.31 0.94
N ILE A 276 12.73 1.09 -0.32
CA ILE A 276 13.71 1.93 -1.01
C ILE A 276 13.20 3.37 -1.08
N TYR A 277 11.96 3.56 -1.55
CA TYR A 277 11.38 4.89 -1.68
C TYR A 277 11.28 5.61 -0.33
N ILE A 278 10.83 4.91 0.72
CA ILE A 278 10.74 5.49 2.07
C ILE A 278 12.13 5.83 2.60
N ARG A 279 13.12 4.94 2.47
CA ARG A 279 14.50 5.19 2.89
C ARG A 279 15.08 6.43 2.22
N ASP A 280 14.84 6.62 0.93
CA ASP A 280 15.50 7.69 0.18
C ASP A 280 14.75 9.02 0.23
N ASN A 281 13.42 8.99 0.43
CA ASN A 281 12.60 10.20 0.30
C ASN A 281 11.80 10.56 1.56
N LEU A 282 11.50 9.58 2.42
CA LEU A 282 10.55 9.72 3.52
C LEU A 282 11.11 9.23 4.86
N ILE A 283 12.43 9.10 4.99
CA ILE A 283 13.05 8.51 6.18
C ILE A 283 12.73 9.31 7.44
N SER A 284 12.49 10.61 7.33
CA SER A 284 12.06 11.46 8.45
C SER A 284 10.68 11.08 9.05
N LEU A 285 9.90 10.27 8.34
CA LEU A 285 8.58 9.78 8.80
C LEU A 285 8.64 8.44 9.52
N THR A 286 9.82 7.84 9.68
CA THR A 286 9.99 6.58 10.41
C THR A 286 11.36 6.51 11.06
N SER A 287 11.54 5.68 12.09
CA SER A 287 12.90 5.45 12.56
C SER A 287 13.59 4.50 11.57
N PRO A 288 14.83 4.78 11.15
CA PRO A 288 15.52 3.90 10.23
C PRO A 288 15.67 2.46 10.77
N ASN A 289 15.90 2.32 12.08
CA ASN A 289 15.92 1.03 12.76
C ASN A 289 14.58 0.31 12.72
N LYS A 290 13.45 1.03 12.87
CA LYS A 290 12.10 0.45 12.72
C LYS A 290 11.90 -0.06 11.30
N LEU A 291 12.29 0.71 10.30
CA LEU A 291 12.17 0.33 8.89
C LEU A 291 13.04 -0.89 8.58
N LEU A 292 14.31 -0.87 8.97
CA LEU A 292 15.24 -1.99 8.83
C LEU A 292 14.69 -3.28 9.48
N ASN A 293 14.08 -3.16 10.66
CA ASN A 293 13.52 -4.30 11.37
C ASN A 293 12.33 -4.96 10.66
N THR A 294 11.65 -4.26 9.74
CA THR A 294 10.57 -4.85 8.94
C THR A 294 11.08 -5.85 7.90
N ILE A 295 12.34 -5.74 7.50
CA ILE A 295 13.00 -6.55 6.48
C ILE A 295 13.49 -7.86 7.12
N SER A 296 13.15 -8.99 6.51
CA SER A 296 13.61 -10.33 6.90
C SER A 296 14.85 -10.73 6.11
N VAL A 297 15.72 -11.57 6.69
CA VAL A 297 16.88 -12.15 6.00
C VAL A 297 16.43 -13.48 5.38
N ASP A 298 15.67 -13.39 4.29
CA ASP A 298 15.02 -14.52 3.63
C ASP A 298 15.10 -14.51 2.08
N SER A 299 15.82 -13.56 1.50
CA SER A 299 16.10 -13.48 0.07
C SER A 299 17.36 -12.64 -0.20
N LEU A 300 17.99 -12.82 -1.38
CA LEU A 300 19.13 -11.99 -1.80
C LEU A 300 18.76 -10.50 -1.88
N PHE A 301 17.61 -10.18 -2.47
CA PHE A 301 17.12 -8.79 -2.56
C PHE A 301 16.94 -8.14 -1.18
N ASN A 302 16.42 -8.87 -0.18
CA ASN A 302 16.30 -8.34 1.17
C ASN A 302 17.66 -8.16 1.85
N ILE A 303 18.64 -9.04 1.58
CA ILE A 303 20.01 -8.93 2.10
C ILE A 303 20.69 -7.68 1.52
N GLU A 304 20.63 -7.49 0.20
CA GLU A 304 21.14 -6.29 -0.48
C GLU A 304 20.44 -5.03 0.02
N LEU A 305 19.12 -5.10 0.23
CA LEU A 305 18.35 -4.01 0.80
C LEU A 305 18.83 -3.67 2.21
N ILE A 306 19.05 -4.66 3.09
CA ILE A 306 19.61 -4.42 4.43
C ILE A 306 21.01 -3.79 4.33
N LEU A 307 21.89 -4.36 3.49
CA LEU A 307 23.24 -3.86 3.27
C LEU A 307 23.23 -2.37 2.88
N SER A 308 22.32 -1.97 1.99
CA SER A 308 22.20 -0.58 1.53
C SER A 308 21.84 0.43 2.64
N PHE A 309 21.29 -0.02 3.77
CA PHE A 309 21.03 0.87 4.92
C PHE A 309 22.33 1.33 5.59
N SER A 310 23.43 0.56 5.50
CA SER A 310 24.70 0.92 6.14
C SER A 310 25.17 2.33 5.77
N LYS A 311 25.04 2.68 4.48
CA LYS A 311 25.38 4.01 3.94
C LYS A 311 24.54 5.15 4.48
N LYS A 312 23.35 4.88 5.03
CA LYS A 312 22.39 5.89 5.50
C LYS A 312 22.34 6.03 7.01
N ILE A 313 22.55 4.94 7.75
CA ILE A 313 22.29 4.89 9.20
C ILE A 313 23.50 4.40 10.02
N GLY A 314 24.64 4.19 9.36
CA GLY A 314 25.84 3.61 9.96
C GLY A 314 25.86 2.07 9.90
N PRO A 315 27.02 1.46 10.22
CA PRO A 315 27.24 0.02 10.03
C PRO A 315 26.50 -0.85 11.05
N MET A 316 26.31 -0.35 12.28
CA MET A 316 25.98 -1.18 13.44
C MET A 316 24.63 -1.91 13.34
N ALA A 317 23.56 -1.20 13.00
CA ALA A 317 22.23 -1.80 12.94
C ALA A 317 22.07 -2.80 11.77
N PRO A 318 22.49 -2.47 10.52
CA PRO A 318 22.50 -3.42 9.41
C PRO A 318 23.41 -4.63 9.67
N LEU A 319 24.62 -4.41 10.21
CA LEU A 319 25.54 -5.49 10.55
C LEU A 319 24.91 -6.45 11.57
N THR A 320 24.36 -5.92 12.66
CA THR A 320 23.70 -6.73 13.69
C THR A 320 22.54 -7.54 13.10
N LYS A 321 21.75 -6.93 12.20
CA LYS A 321 20.62 -7.60 11.53
C LYS A 321 21.09 -8.74 10.62
N LEU A 322 22.11 -8.50 9.80
CA LEU A 322 22.71 -9.51 8.91
C LEU A 322 23.34 -10.64 9.71
N SER A 323 24.13 -10.33 10.74
CA SER A 323 24.75 -11.30 11.63
C SER A 323 23.73 -12.18 12.35
N LYS A 324 22.64 -11.60 12.88
CA LYS A 324 21.54 -12.39 13.48
C LYS A 324 20.83 -13.26 12.45
N GLY A 325 20.58 -12.72 11.25
CA GLY A 325 19.96 -13.45 10.14
C GLY A 325 20.80 -14.63 9.65
N ALA A 326 22.12 -14.43 9.52
CA ALA A 326 23.08 -15.46 9.12
C ALA A 326 23.08 -16.64 10.10
N LEU A 327 23.00 -16.38 11.41
CA LEU A 327 22.92 -17.44 12.41
C LEU A 327 21.54 -18.12 12.44
N ALA A 328 20.46 -17.38 12.19
CA ALA A 328 19.10 -17.92 12.22
C ALA A 328 18.81 -18.84 11.03
N SER A 329 19.29 -18.51 9.82
CA SER A 329 19.00 -19.24 8.58
C SER A 329 20.22 -19.99 8.04
N LYS A 330 20.11 -21.32 7.89
CA LYS A 330 21.15 -22.12 7.21
C LYS A 330 21.29 -21.77 5.72
N ILE A 331 20.16 -21.51 5.06
CA ILE A 331 20.09 -21.22 3.62
C ILE A 331 20.75 -19.87 3.32
N TRP A 332 20.43 -18.86 4.13
CA TRP A 332 20.87 -17.48 3.90
C TRP A 332 22.17 -17.12 4.61
N HIS A 333 22.78 -18.07 5.34
CA HIS A 333 23.99 -17.85 6.14
C HIS A 333 25.10 -17.17 5.33
N ARG A 334 25.51 -17.80 4.22
CA ARG A 334 26.66 -17.34 3.43
C ARG A 334 26.42 -15.97 2.80
N ALA A 335 25.23 -15.75 2.22
CA ALA A 335 24.89 -14.47 1.60
C ALA A 335 24.80 -13.33 2.63
N ALA A 336 24.14 -13.58 3.78
CA ALA A 336 24.04 -12.58 4.84
C ALA A 336 25.40 -12.27 5.48
N PHE A 337 26.25 -13.29 5.68
CA PHE A 337 27.60 -13.09 6.20
C PHE A 337 28.52 -12.37 5.19
N GLN A 338 28.38 -12.65 3.90
CA GLN A 338 29.11 -11.92 2.85
C GLN A 338 28.74 -10.43 2.86
N ALA A 339 27.44 -10.11 2.91
CA ALA A 339 26.99 -8.72 3.04
C ALA A 339 27.48 -8.08 4.35
N ALA A 340 27.56 -8.82 5.45
CA ALA A 340 28.18 -8.35 6.68
C ALA A 340 29.68 -8.04 6.48
N CYS A 341 30.42 -8.88 5.76
CA CYS A 341 31.83 -8.64 5.43
C CYS A 341 32.02 -7.37 4.61
N GLU A 342 31.12 -7.04 3.68
CA GLU A 342 31.18 -5.79 2.92
C GLU A 342 31.03 -4.56 3.82
N ILE A 343 30.16 -4.61 4.83
CA ILE A 343 30.06 -3.56 5.85
C ILE A 343 31.37 -3.48 6.64
N ILE A 344 31.89 -4.62 7.10
CA ILE A 344 33.14 -4.68 7.88
C ILE A 344 34.31 -4.07 7.09
N GLN A 345 34.43 -4.40 5.81
CA GLN A 345 35.46 -3.83 4.93
C GLN A 345 35.33 -2.31 4.79
N THR A 346 34.11 -1.84 4.55
CA THR A 346 33.83 -0.41 4.33
C THR A 346 34.10 0.43 5.59
N TYR A 347 33.79 -0.10 6.78
CA TYR A 347 33.79 0.65 8.03
C TYR A 347 34.89 0.21 9.03
N SER A 348 35.91 -0.53 8.55
CA SER A 348 36.94 -1.19 9.38
C SER A 348 37.76 -0.28 10.31
N ASN A 349 37.73 1.04 10.09
CA ASN A 349 38.43 2.03 10.88
C ASN A 349 37.63 2.54 12.10
N GLU A 350 36.32 2.26 12.17
CA GLU A 350 35.47 2.72 13.27
C GLU A 350 35.72 1.90 14.55
N ASN A 351 36.01 2.58 15.67
CA ASN A 351 36.31 1.91 16.95
C ASN A 351 35.10 1.17 17.53
N GLU A 352 33.89 1.75 17.44
CA GLU A 352 32.66 1.08 17.89
C GLU A 352 32.44 -0.24 17.16
N LEU A 353 32.74 -0.28 15.86
CA LEU A 353 32.67 -1.50 15.06
C LEU A 353 33.72 -2.52 15.52
N LYS A 354 34.96 -2.09 15.80
CA LYS A 354 36.04 -2.96 16.29
C LYS A 354 35.66 -3.63 17.60
N ASP A 355 35.14 -2.88 18.56
CA ASP A 355 34.73 -3.39 19.87
C ASP A 355 33.60 -4.41 19.72
N TRP A 356 32.59 -4.07 18.92
CA TRP A 356 31.46 -4.96 18.65
C TRP A 356 31.88 -6.25 17.93
N LEU A 357 32.75 -6.16 16.93
CA LEU A 357 33.26 -7.31 16.19
C LEU A 357 34.14 -8.21 17.06
N THR A 358 34.94 -7.63 17.96
CA THR A 358 35.76 -8.37 18.91
C THR A 358 34.89 -9.31 19.75
N ILE A 359 33.81 -8.77 20.32
CA ILE A 359 32.84 -9.56 21.11
C ILE A 359 32.13 -10.58 20.23
N TYR A 360 31.67 -10.17 19.04
CA TYR A 360 30.94 -11.04 18.13
C TYR A 360 31.77 -12.25 17.69
N ILE A 361 32.98 -12.02 17.19
CA ILE A 361 33.89 -13.05 16.69
C ILE A 361 34.26 -14.00 17.82
N ARG A 362 34.66 -13.47 18.99
CA ARG A 362 34.95 -14.28 20.18
C ARG A 362 33.81 -15.23 20.50
N ARG A 363 32.59 -14.71 20.57
CA ARG A 363 31.42 -15.52 20.92
C ARG A 363 31.02 -16.48 19.80
N LEU A 364 31.28 -16.18 18.54
CA LEU A 364 31.09 -17.16 17.47
C LEU A 364 32.06 -18.36 17.60
N PHE A 365 33.30 -18.14 18.03
CA PHE A 365 34.22 -19.24 18.31
C PHE A 365 33.77 -20.06 19.54
N ILE A 366 33.35 -19.38 20.62
CA ILE A 366 32.76 -20.05 21.79
C ILE A 366 31.54 -20.88 21.39
N PHE A 367 30.67 -20.36 20.52
CA PHE A 367 29.52 -21.09 19.99
C PHE A 367 29.93 -22.41 19.33
N VAL A 368 31.01 -22.42 18.54
CA VAL A 368 31.52 -23.63 17.86
C VAL A 368 31.91 -24.68 18.90
N SER A 369 32.66 -24.30 19.94
CA SER A 369 33.06 -25.23 21.01
C SER A 369 31.89 -25.73 21.84
N LEU A 370 30.99 -24.84 22.28
CA LEU A 370 29.81 -25.24 23.05
C LEU A 370 28.88 -26.16 22.25
N SER A 371 28.72 -25.89 20.96
CA SER A 371 27.96 -26.75 20.04
C SER A 371 28.58 -28.14 19.91
N ASN A 372 29.91 -28.23 19.85
CA ASN A 372 30.64 -29.49 19.82
C ASN A 372 30.49 -30.27 21.12
N LEU A 373 30.73 -29.63 22.27
CA LEU A 373 30.54 -30.23 23.59
C LEU A 373 29.11 -30.73 23.81
N ALA A 374 28.12 -29.94 23.39
CA ALA A 374 26.70 -30.31 23.49
C ALA A 374 26.25 -31.30 22.39
N GLN A 375 27.12 -31.63 21.42
CA GLN A 375 26.81 -32.44 20.23
C GLN A 375 25.57 -31.93 19.45
N LYS A 376 25.34 -30.62 19.42
CA LYS A 376 24.18 -29.96 18.80
C LYS A 376 24.61 -28.96 17.74
N TYR A 377 23.73 -28.67 16.78
CA TYR A 377 23.92 -27.64 15.75
C TYR A 377 25.19 -27.78 14.87
N LYS A 378 25.68 -29.01 14.65
CA LYS A 378 26.92 -29.32 13.88
C LYS A 378 27.02 -28.58 12.54
N THR A 379 25.96 -28.55 11.74
CA THR A 379 25.93 -27.82 10.46
C THR A 379 26.12 -26.31 10.63
N ARG A 380 25.51 -25.71 11.68
CA ARG A 380 25.65 -24.29 11.95
C ARG A 380 27.06 -23.98 12.45
N ALA A 381 27.63 -24.83 13.31
CA ALA A 381 29.02 -24.70 13.74
C ALA A 381 29.97 -24.70 12.53
N LEU A 382 29.80 -25.65 11.59
CA LEU A 382 30.59 -25.68 10.35
C LEU A 382 30.45 -24.41 9.53
N LEU A 383 29.22 -23.92 9.31
CA LEU A 383 28.97 -22.67 8.58
C LEU A 383 29.63 -21.47 9.26
N VAL A 384 29.55 -21.40 10.59
CA VAL A 384 30.21 -20.35 11.38
C VAL A 384 31.72 -20.45 11.25
N THR A 385 32.32 -21.64 11.35
CA THR A 385 33.75 -21.89 11.14
C THR A 385 34.19 -21.44 9.74
N GLU A 386 33.45 -21.82 8.69
CA GLU A 386 33.70 -21.38 7.31
C GLU A 386 33.66 -19.85 7.22
N SER A 387 32.62 -19.21 7.75
CA SER A 387 32.45 -17.75 7.71
C SER A 387 33.53 -17.01 8.49
N LEU A 388 33.92 -17.50 9.67
CA LEU A 388 35.03 -16.95 10.45
C LEU A 388 36.36 -17.09 9.71
N SER A 389 36.59 -18.18 8.97
CA SER A 389 37.80 -18.32 8.14
C SER A 389 37.84 -17.28 7.02
N LYS A 390 36.69 -16.88 6.45
CA LYS A 390 36.61 -15.80 5.44
C LYS A 390 37.11 -14.47 5.98
N LEU A 391 36.99 -14.22 7.29
CA LEU A 391 37.51 -13.02 7.92
C LEU A 391 39.04 -12.91 7.83
N LEU A 392 39.77 -14.03 7.77
CA LEU A 392 41.23 -14.05 7.58
C LEU A 392 41.67 -13.48 6.22
N TYR A 393 40.81 -13.62 5.21
CA TYR A 393 41.06 -13.15 3.85
C TYR A 393 40.59 -11.71 3.64
N LEU A 394 39.95 -11.09 4.63
CA LEU A 394 39.74 -9.65 4.62
C LEU A 394 41.11 -8.98 4.75
N ARG A 395 41.38 -7.95 3.93
CA ARG A 395 42.62 -7.17 3.98
C ARG A 395 42.64 -6.20 5.19
N ILE A 396 42.28 -6.70 6.38
CA ILE A 396 42.16 -5.95 7.63
C ILE A 396 43.01 -6.65 8.70
N ASN A 397 44.18 -6.08 8.99
CA ASN A 397 45.19 -6.72 9.83
C ASN A 397 44.71 -7.08 11.24
N TRP A 398 44.01 -6.15 11.90
CA TRP A 398 43.54 -6.36 13.27
C TRP A 398 42.49 -7.48 13.36
N ILE A 399 41.62 -7.64 12.36
CA ILE A 399 40.64 -8.74 12.30
C ILE A 399 41.38 -10.06 12.11
N ARG A 400 42.35 -10.10 11.21
CA ARG A 400 43.14 -11.32 10.98
C ARG A 400 43.85 -11.77 12.26
N GLN A 401 44.52 -10.86 12.96
CA GLN A 401 45.18 -11.16 14.24
C GLN A 401 44.17 -11.61 15.30
N LEU A 402 43.04 -10.92 15.42
CA LEU A 402 41.96 -11.26 16.34
C LEU A 402 41.44 -12.69 16.10
N VAL A 403 41.09 -13.02 14.86
CA VAL A 403 40.57 -14.35 14.48
C VAL A 403 41.60 -15.43 14.79
N LEU A 404 42.87 -15.20 14.45
CA LEU A 404 43.96 -16.14 14.72
C LEU A 404 44.16 -16.39 16.22
N ASN A 405 44.29 -15.34 17.02
CA ASN A 405 44.46 -15.46 18.48
C ASN A 405 43.29 -16.18 19.16
N ILE A 406 42.06 -15.78 18.85
CA ILE A 406 40.86 -16.42 19.41
C ILE A 406 40.76 -17.89 18.98
N SER A 407 41.02 -18.18 17.70
CA SER A 407 40.97 -19.55 17.18
C SER A 407 41.99 -20.46 17.86
N TYR A 408 43.20 -19.95 18.12
CA TYR A 408 44.25 -20.67 18.82
C TYR A 408 43.84 -20.99 20.27
N THR A 409 43.37 -19.99 21.02
CA THR A 409 42.89 -20.18 22.39
C THR A 409 41.76 -21.19 22.46
N ILE A 410 40.79 -21.09 21.54
CA ILE A 410 39.65 -22.00 21.51
C ILE A 410 40.06 -23.43 21.15
N ASN A 411 41.03 -23.60 20.23
CA ASN A 411 41.58 -24.91 19.90
C ASN A 411 42.36 -25.53 21.08
N ALA A 412 43.09 -24.72 21.86
CA ALA A 412 43.84 -25.17 23.02
C ALA A 412 42.95 -25.80 24.11
N THR A 413 41.67 -25.43 24.18
CA THR A 413 40.69 -26.05 25.09
C THR A 413 40.29 -27.48 24.72
N ARG A 414 40.74 -27.98 23.56
CA ARG A 414 40.39 -29.30 22.99
C ARG A 414 38.88 -29.54 22.86
N SER A 415 38.09 -28.47 22.85
CA SER A 415 36.63 -28.51 22.79
C SER A 415 36.08 -28.23 21.39
N THR A 416 36.93 -28.18 20.37
CA THR A 416 36.58 -27.86 18.97
C THR A 416 36.25 -29.11 18.13
N PRO A 417 35.48 -28.96 17.04
CA PRO A 417 35.25 -30.05 16.09
C PRO A 417 36.53 -30.50 15.37
N PRO A 418 36.63 -31.76 14.88
CA PRO A 418 37.84 -32.27 14.22
C PRO A 418 38.28 -31.47 12.98
N TYR A 419 37.34 -30.86 12.25
CA TYR A 419 37.65 -30.05 11.07
C TYR A 419 38.21 -28.66 11.39
N PHE A 420 38.19 -28.23 12.66
CA PHE A 420 38.50 -26.85 13.05
C PHE A 420 39.93 -26.43 12.66
N SER A 421 40.90 -27.31 12.87
CA SER A 421 42.32 -27.08 12.53
C SER A 421 42.57 -26.97 11.02
N ALA A 422 41.65 -27.45 10.17
CA ALA A 422 41.76 -27.27 8.73
C ALA A 422 41.41 -25.84 8.28
N PHE A 423 40.67 -25.09 9.09
CA PHE A 423 40.27 -23.71 8.80
C PHE A 423 41.21 -22.67 9.41
N PHE A 424 41.87 -22.99 10.52
CA PHE A 424 42.67 -22.04 11.29
C PHE A 424 44.05 -22.64 11.63
N PRO A 425 45.15 -21.94 11.30
CA PRO A 425 46.50 -22.41 11.61
C PRO A 425 46.80 -22.29 13.12
N SER A 426 47.62 -23.19 13.64
CA SER A 426 47.91 -23.33 15.08
C SER A 426 48.98 -22.39 15.65
N ASN A 427 49.39 -21.34 14.93
CA ASN A 427 50.56 -20.54 15.29
C ASN A 427 50.15 -19.12 15.71
N SER A 428 49.69 -18.94 16.94
CA SER A 428 49.29 -17.62 17.48
C SER A 428 49.37 -17.55 19.00
N SER A 429 49.18 -16.36 19.57
CA SER A 429 49.20 -16.12 21.01
C SER A 429 47.83 -16.38 21.64
N ASN A 430 47.82 -16.72 22.93
CA ASN A 430 46.59 -16.87 23.70
C ASN A 430 45.88 -15.51 23.92
N ASP A 431 44.55 -15.47 23.73
CA ASP A 431 43.65 -14.40 24.13
C ASP A 431 42.97 -14.76 25.47
N GLU A 432 43.55 -14.31 26.57
CA GLU A 432 43.07 -14.56 27.94
C GLU A 432 41.58 -14.19 28.15
N PRO A 433 41.06 -13.07 27.61
CA PRO A 433 39.63 -12.76 27.71
C PRO A 433 38.72 -13.80 27.02
N THR A 434 39.16 -14.39 25.92
CA THR A 434 38.42 -15.48 25.26
C THR A 434 38.35 -16.72 26.13
N PHE A 435 39.45 -17.10 26.76
CA PHE A 435 39.49 -18.25 27.65
C PHE A 435 38.53 -18.06 28.84
N GLY A 436 38.58 -16.89 29.50
CA GLY A 436 37.67 -16.56 30.60
C GLY A 436 36.19 -16.57 30.20
N GLU A 437 35.83 -15.97 29.05
CA GLU A 437 34.43 -16.04 28.55
C GLU A 437 34.01 -17.47 28.20
N PHE A 438 34.90 -18.26 27.61
CA PHE A 438 34.61 -19.67 27.30
C PHE A 438 34.30 -20.46 28.57
N GLU A 439 35.14 -20.39 29.60
CA GLU A 439 34.90 -21.09 30.87
C GLU A 439 33.57 -20.69 31.50
N ALA A 440 33.29 -19.38 31.54
CA ALA A 440 32.05 -18.86 32.10
C ALA A 440 30.81 -19.41 31.37
N PHE A 441 30.81 -19.41 30.04
CA PHE A 441 29.71 -19.99 29.27
C PHE A 441 29.67 -21.53 29.30
N GLN A 442 30.81 -22.20 29.41
CA GLN A 442 30.88 -23.66 29.51
C GLN A 442 30.21 -24.18 30.78
N ARG A 443 30.43 -23.51 31.93
CA ARG A 443 29.81 -23.87 33.22
C ARG A 443 28.28 -23.86 33.18
N VAL A 444 27.70 -22.98 32.36
CA VAL A 444 26.24 -22.84 32.20
C VAL A 444 25.74 -23.34 30.83
N ASN A 445 26.50 -24.17 30.12
CA ASN A 445 26.19 -24.58 28.74
C ASN A 445 24.77 -25.17 28.59
N SER A 446 24.29 -25.90 29.59
CA SER A 446 22.93 -26.46 29.63
C SER A 446 21.81 -25.41 29.65
N LEU A 447 22.10 -24.20 30.15
CA LEU A 447 21.18 -23.06 30.25
C LEU A 447 21.25 -22.13 29.02
N ILE A 448 22.30 -22.25 28.20
CA ILE A 448 22.48 -21.38 27.03
C ILE A 448 21.60 -21.86 25.88
N ASN A 449 20.77 -20.96 25.36
CA ASN A 449 20.06 -21.21 24.11
C ASN A 449 20.99 -21.03 22.89
N LEU A 450 21.67 -22.11 22.50
CA LEU A 450 22.53 -22.16 21.32
C LEU A 450 21.79 -21.85 19.99
N LYS A 451 20.45 -21.82 19.95
CA LYS A 451 19.73 -21.38 18.74
C LYS A 451 19.90 -19.90 18.45
N THR A 452 20.03 -19.07 19.49
CA THR A 452 20.05 -17.61 19.38
C THR A 452 21.40 -17.01 19.74
N PHE A 453 22.25 -17.76 20.46
CA PHE A 453 23.61 -17.36 20.80
C PHE A 453 24.42 -16.91 19.56
N PRO A 454 25.18 -15.80 19.63
CA PRO A 454 25.54 -15.04 20.82
C PRO A 454 24.54 -13.95 21.21
N PHE A 455 23.42 -13.84 20.51
CA PHE A 455 22.40 -12.83 20.76
C PHE A 455 21.38 -13.30 21.80
N ASP A 456 20.89 -12.35 22.60
CA ASP A 456 19.66 -12.54 23.35
C ASP A 456 18.53 -12.79 22.33
N GLY A 457 17.81 -13.91 22.44
CA GLY A 457 16.79 -14.28 21.47
C GLY A 457 15.76 -13.18 21.22
N ARG A 458 15.43 -12.39 22.25
CA ARG A 458 14.45 -11.29 22.19
C ARG A 458 15.06 -9.96 21.76
N LYS A 459 16.32 -9.71 22.12
CA LYS A 459 17.00 -8.43 21.84
C LYS A 459 17.98 -8.55 20.68
N ALA A 460 18.58 -7.43 20.28
CA ALA A 460 19.69 -7.38 19.33
C ALA A 460 21.05 -7.27 20.04
N THR A 461 21.05 -7.40 21.37
CA THR A 461 22.23 -7.32 22.23
C THR A 461 22.84 -8.70 22.40
N PHE A 462 24.14 -8.75 22.67
CA PHE A 462 24.78 -10.00 23.03
C PHE A 462 24.43 -10.44 24.46
N ILE A 463 24.46 -11.75 24.69
CA ILE A 463 24.29 -12.33 26.03
C ILE A 463 25.57 -12.07 26.84
N PRO A 464 25.52 -11.40 28.01
CA PRO A 464 26.70 -11.19 28.84
C PRO A 464 27.25 -12.52 29.39
N PRO A 465 28.56 -12.65 29.66
CA PRO A 465 29.11 -13.80 30.36
C PRO A 465 28.48 -13.88 31.76
N PRO A 466 28.17 -15.08 32.27
CA PRO A 466 27.74 -15.25 33.66
C PRO A 466 28.79 -14.70 34.62
N ALA A 467 28.36 -14.07 35.71
CA ALA A 467 29.28 -13.70 36.78
C ALA A 467 29.91 -14.99 37.34
N LEU A 468 31.24 -15.05 37.33
CA LEU A 468 31.99 -16.05 38.06
C LEU A 468 31.96 -15.61 39.52
N ASP A 469 30.97 -16.06 40.28
CA ASP A 469 31.06 -15.92 41.74
C ASP A 469 32.28 -16.71 42.18
N ASN A 470 33.31 -16.01 42.67
CA ASN A 470 34.49 -16.57 43.32
C ASN A 470 34.15 -17.10 44.71
N SER A 471 32.99 -17.74 44.90
CA SER A 471 32.68 -18.46 46.12
C SER A 471 33.19 -19.89 45.98
N ASN A 472 34.26 -20.18 46.73
CA ASN A 472 34.66 -21.54 47.06
C ASN A 472 33.42 -22.39 47.38
N PRO A 473 33.31 -23.65 46.90
CA PRO A 473 32.18 -24.53 47.21
C PRO A 473 32.28 -25.12 48.62
N ALA A 474 32.73 -24.33 49.58
CA ALA A 474 32.90 -24.71 50.98
C ALA A 474 32.74 -23.47 51.87
N THR A 475 31.56 -22.84 51.83
CA THR A 475 30.89 -22.08 52.92
C THR A 475 29.92 -21.06 52.31
N ALA A 476 28.67 -21.47 52.13
CA ALA A 476 27.55 -20.53 51.96
C ALA A 476 26.26 -21.20 52.41
N SER A 477 26.17 -21.48 53.70
CA SER A 477 24.88 -21.48 54.40
C SER A 477 24.43 -20.03 54.58
N SER A 478 23.14 -19.81 54.34
CA SER A 478 22.33 -18.60 54.63
C SER A 478 22.67 -17.30 53.90
N SER A 479 21.95 -17.03 52.81
CA SER A 479 21.28 -15.74 52.61
C SER A 479 20.12 -15.85 51.63
N SER A 480 18.98 -15.29 52.05
CA SER A 480 17.64 -15.38 51.47
C SER A 480 17.49 -14.91 50.02
N ILE A 481 16.93 -15.76 49.17
CA ILE A 481 16.27 -15.37 47.92
C ILE A 481 14.76 -15.38 48.18
N GLY A 482 14.11 -14.22 48.01
CA GLY A 482 12.67 -14.06 48.12
C GLY A 482 11.91 -14.88 47.06
N PRO A 483 10.63 -15.23 47.31
CA PRO A 483 9.94 -16.24 46.52
C PRO A 483 9.57 -15.71 45.12
N LEU A 484 9.89 -16.51 44.10
CA LEU A 484 9.34 -16.39 42.74
C LEU A 484 7.85 -16.83 42.75
N PRO A 485 7.00 -16.21 41.91
CA PRO A 485 5.60 -16.58 41.80
C PRO A 485 5.42 -17.94 41.08
N PRO A 486 4.36 -18.71 41.39
CA PRO A 486 4.18 -20.04 40.85
C PRO A 486 3.72 -20.00 39.38
N MET A 487 4.35 -20.80 38.52
CA MET A 487 3.81 -21.16 37.22
C MET A 487 2.72 -22.25 37.36
N PRO A 488 1.69 -22.24 36.49
CA PRO A 488 0.62 -23.23 36.51
C PRO A 488 1.08 -24.59 35.93
N PRO A 489 0.41 -25.70 36.30
CA PRO A 489 0.86 -27.05 36.00
C PRO A 489 0.69 -27.41 34.51
N GLN A 490 1.72 -28.04 33.94
CA GLN A 490 1.64 -28.71 32.65
C GLN A 490 1.24 -30.18 32.84
N ASN A 491 0.12 -30.59 32.25
CA ASN A 491 -0.25 -31.99 32.10
C ASN A 491 0.61 -32.68 31.03
N PRO A 492 0.96 -33.97 31.18
CA PRO A 492 1.82 -34.67 30.25
C PRO A 492 1.06 -35.48 29.17
N LEU A 493 1.69 -35.52 27.99
CA LEU A 493 1.72 -36.59 26.97
C LEU A 493 0.43 -36.93 26.17
N ALA A 494 0.53 -36.87 24.84
CA ALA A 494 0.36 -38.05 23.97
C ALA A 494 0.66 -37.79 22.47
N HIS A 495 1.00 -38.90 21.81
CA HIS A 495 1.52 -39.19 20.48
C HIS A 495 0.80 -38.67 19.20
N ARG A 496 1.63 -38.39 18.18
CA ARG A 496 1.71 -38.97 16.81
C ARG A 496 0.43 -39.05 15.93
N GLY A 497 0.49 -38.51 14.71
CA GLY A 497 -0.39 -38.95 13.60
C GLY A 497 -0.56 -37.97 12.43
N HIS A 498 -0.08 -38.35 11.25
CA HIS A 498 -0.37 -37.76 9.94
C HIS A 498 -1.85 -37.90 9.54
N LEU A 499 -2.45 -36.90 8.87
CA LEU A 499 -3.09 -36.96 7.53
C LEU A 499 -4.09 -35.81 7.28
N GLN A 500 -4.35 -35.65 5.99
CA GLN A 500 -5.05 -34.59 5.27
C GLN A 500 -6.55 -34.44 5.58
N ALA A 501 -7.08 -33.31 5.09
CA ALA A 501 -8.35 -33.17 4.36
C ALA A 501 -9.42 -32.26 4.98
N ALA A 502 -10.00 -31.49 4.08
CA ALA A 502 -11.03 -30.49 4.25
C ALA A 502 -12.40 -31.07 4.67
N LYS A 503 -13.18 -30.26 5.39
CA LYS A 503 -14.63 -30.00 5.25
C LYS A 503 -15.08 -29.19 6.47
N SER A 504 -15.64 -27.99 6.27
CA SER A 504 -17.09 -27.75 6.21
C SER A 504 -17.85 -28.32 7.42
N ASN A 505 -18.22 -27.47 8.38
CA ASN A 505 -19.64 -27.19 8.60
C ASN A 505 -19.90 -26.14 9.70
N ARG A 506 -20.90 -25.31 9.40
CA ARG A 506 -21.72 -24.57 10.35
C ARG A 506 -22.21 -25.46 11.48
N ARG A 507 -22.18 -24.97 12.72
CA ARG A 507 -23.40 -24.95 13.53
C ARG A 507 -23.32 -23.96 14.70
N ILE A 508 -24.46 -23.30 14.84
CA ILE A 508 -24.93 -22.42 15.89
C ILE A 508 -24.90 -23.13 17.24
N GLN A 509 -24.40 -22.47 18.29
CA GLN A 509 -24.96 -22.62 19.64
C GLN A 509 -25.04 -21.26 20.35
N THR A 510 -26.28 -20.97 20.70
CA THR A 510 -26.77 -19.94 21.62
C THR A 510 -26.30 -20.20 23.05
N LYS A 511 -25.84 -19.15 23.76
CA LYS A 511 -26.10 -18.99 25.20
C LYS A 511 -26.33 -17.52 25.54
N LYS A 512 -27.52 -17.26 26.10
CA LYS A 512 -27.95 -16.03 26.78
C LYS A 512 -27.21 -15.89 28.11
N ALA A 513 -26.84 -14.66 28.50
CA ALA A 513 -27.04 -14.09 29.84
C ALA A 513 -26.51 -12.64 29.90
N GLY A 514 -27.24 -11.77 30.61
CA GLY A 514 -26.66 -10.58 31.26
C GLY A 514 -27.03 -9.21 30.70
N LYS A 515 -28.21 -8.70 31.10
CA LYS A 515 -28.62 -7.29 31.00
C LYS A 515 -27.63 -6.35 31.71
N LYS A 516 -27.35 -5.18 31.13
CA LYS A 516 -27.39 -3.85 31.78
C LYS A 516 -27.41 -2.75 30.70
N LYS A 517 -28.55 -2.04 30.60
CA LYS A 517 -28.75 -0.87 29.74
C LYS A 517 -28.07 0.36 30.35
N PRO A 518 -27.38 1.22 29.58
CA PRO A 518 -27.19 2.61 29.94
C PRO A 518 -28.30 3.48 29.36
N VAL A 519 -28.73 4.43 30.18
CA VAL A 519 -29.75 5.45 29.94
C VAL A 519 -29.25 6.45 28.89
N ILE A 520 -30.00 6.61 27.79
CA ILE A 520 -29.79 7.67 26.80
C ILE A 520 -30.54 8.91 27.30
N LYS A 521 -29.80 9.95 27.69
CA LYS A 521 -30.33 11.30 27.88
C LYS A 521 -30.46 11.96 26.49
N LYS A 522 -31.69 12.30 26.10
CA LYS A 522 -32.00 13.14 24.93
C LYS A 522 -31.52 14.58 25.19
N PRO A 523 -30.85 15.25 24.24
CA PRO A 523 -30.71 16.70 24.25
C PRO A 523 -31.98 17.35 23.71
N THR A 524 -32.40 18.37 24.44
CA THR A 524 -33.52 19.28 24.21
C THR A 524 -33.32 20.11 22.94
N THR A 525 -34.37 20.17 22.14
CA THR A 525 -34.56 21.10 21.01
C THR A 525 -34.80 22.51 21.51
N THR A 526 -33.91 23.45 21.18
CA THR A 526 -34.19 24.89 21.29
C THR A 526 -34.39 25.45 19.89
N LYS A 527 -35.62 25.92 19.64
CA LYS A 527 -36.02 26.67 18.45
C LYS A 527 -35.34 28.04 18.47
N HIS A 528 -34.58 28.37 17.44
CA HIS A 528 -34.32 29.77 17.09
C HIS A 528 -34.95 30.05 15.73
N ILE A 529 -36.00 30.87 15.76
CA ILE A 529 -36.60 31.54 14.62
C ILE A 529 -35.69 32.73 14.31
N GLN A 530 -35.13 32.78 13.11
CA GLN A 530 -34.59 34.01 12.53
C GLN A 530 -35.36 34.32 11.26
N HIS A 531 -36.03 35.46 11.27
CA HIS A 531 -36.55 36.14 10.10
C HIS A 531 -35.40 36.48 9.15
N PHE A 532 -35.54 36.12 7.87
CA PHE A 532 -34.88 36.83 6.78
C PHE A 532 -35.95 37.33 5.82
N LYS A 533 -36.01 38.66 5.70
CA LYS A 533 -36.59 39.36 4.56
C LYS A 533 -35.57 39.32 3.42
N THR A 534 -35.99 38.79 2.28
CA THR A 534 -35.83 39.34 0.91
C THR A 534 -36.65 38.47 -0.01
#